data_AF-A0A920N618-F1
#
_entry.id   AF-A0A920N618-F1
#
_cell.length_a   1.000
_cell.length_b   1.000
_cell.length_c   1.000
_cell.angle_alpha   90.00
_cell.angle_beta   90.00
_cell.angle_gamma   90.00
#
_symmetry.space_group_name_H-M   'P 1'
#
loop_
_entity.id
_entity.type
_entity.pdbx_description
1 polymer ?
#
loop_
_entity_poly.entity_id
_entity_poly.type
_entity_poly.pdbx_seq_one_letter_code
_entity_poly.pdbx_strand_id
1 'polypeptide(L)' 'MLEFLKNLFKKTPKVEKVDLASRFELIGRVGQGSMSKVWRARDPSTDRMYAIKVLDREKTRKLEERFL' A
#
# COMPACT_ATOMS: atom_id res chain seq x y z
N MET A 1 -25.52 -8.22 21.88
CA MET A 1 -26.12 -7.62 20.65
C MET A 1 -25.74 -6.16 20.46
N LEU A 2 -25.79 -5.29 21.50
CA LEU A 2 -25.39 -3.87 21.39
C LEU A 2 -23.89 -3.63 21.09
N GLU A 3 -22.99 -4.54 21.48
CA GLU A 3 -21.54 -4.39 21.23
C GLU A 3 -21.16 -4.52 19.75
N PHE A 4 -21.93 -5.28 18.98
CA PHE A 4 -21.73 -5.42 17.54
C PHE A 4 -21.91 -4.06 16.82
N LEU A 5 -22.96 -3.32 17.20
CA LEU A 5 -23.24 -1.99 16.64
C LEU A 5 -22.16 -0.97 17.01
N LYS A 6 -21.57 -1.05 18.20
CA LYS A 6 -20.47 -0.16 18.61
C LYS A 6 -19.24 -0.27 17.71
N ASN A 7 -18.95 -1.45 17.15
CA ASN A 7 -17.84 -1.64 16.22
C ASN A 7 -18.17 -1.17 14.79
N LEU A 8 -19.45 -1.14 14.39
CA LEU A 8 -19.85 -0.58 13.09
C LEU A 8 -19.66 0.94 13.02
N PHE A 9 -19.82 1.64 14.16
CA PHE A 9 -19.61 3.09 14.25
C PHE A 9 -18.22 3.50 14.73
N LYS A 10 -17.29 2.54 14.91
CA LYS A 10 -15.88 2.87 15.17
C LYS A 10 -15.31 3.51 13.92
N LYS A 11 -15.17 4.84 13.96
CA LYS A 11 -14.49 5.65 12.94
C LYS A 11 -13.09 5.07 12.75
N THR A 12 -12.87 4.33 11.68
CA THR A 12 -11.53 3.85 11.33
C THR A 12 -10.66 5.08 11.11
N PRO A 13 -9.48 5.18 11.77
CA PRO A 13 -8.60 6.31 11.57
C PRO A 13 -8.30 6.43 10.09
N LYS A 14 -8.65 7.56 9.50
CA LYS A 14 -8.42 7.84 8.09
C LYS A 14 -6.92 7.96 7.90
N VAL A 15 -6.28 6.90 7.43
CA VAL A 15 -4.85 6.93 7.07
C VAL A 15 -4.69 7.96 5.97
N GLU A 16 -3.86 8.97 6.22
CA GLU A 16 -3.54 9.97 5.20
C GLU A 16 -2.90 9.25 4.01
N LYS A 17 -3.42 9.54 2.82
CA LYS A 17 -2.84 9.00 1.59
C LYS A 17 -1.52 9.74 1.35
N VAL A 18 -0.44 8.99 1.30
CA VAL A 18 0.86 9.50 0.87
C VAL A 18 0.92 9.43 -0.64
N ASP A 19 1.17 10.56 -1.29
CA ASP A 19 1.61 10.54 -2.67
C ASP A 19 3.08 10.12 -2.73
N LEU A 20 3.32 8.94 -3.32
CA LEU A 20 4.64 8.34 -3.39
C LEU A 20 5.59 9.12 -4.28
N ALA A 21 5.08 9.76 -5.34
CA ALA A 21 5.91 10.48 -6.31
C ALA A 21 6.46 11.79 -5.75
N SER A 22 5.68 12.46 -4.88
CA SER A 22 6.13 13.67 -4.20
C SER A 22 6.98 13.40 -2.96
N ARG A 23 6.76 12.28 -2.25
CA ARG A 23 7.50 11.98 -1.02
C ARG A 23 8.83 11.26 -1.25
N PHE A 24 8.90 10.36 -2.23
CA PHE A 24 10.03 9.46 -2.38
C PHE A 24 10.68 9.56 -3.75
N GLU A 25 12.01 9.56 -3.76
CA GLU A 25 12.81 9.37 -4.96
C GLU A 25 12.88 7.85 -5.26
N LEU A 26 12.11 7.39 -6.24
CA LEU A 26 12.15 5.98 -6.68
C LEU A 26 13.44 5.72 -7.48
N ILE A 27 14.33 4.90 -6.93
CA ILE A 27 15.66 4.63 -7.53
C ILE A 27 15.57 3.48 -8.52
N GLY A 28 14.91 2.39 -8.13
CA GLY A 28 14.85 1.20 -8.96
C GLY A 28 13.99 0.11 -8.39
N ARG A 29 13.50 -0.76 -9.27
CA ARG A 29 12.68 -1.89 -8.87
C ARG A 29 13.56 -2.99 -8.28
N VAL A 30 13.24 -3.43 -7.06
CA VAL A 30 13.99 -4.47 -6.34
C VAL A 30 13.23 -5.78 -6.19
N GLY A 31 11.94 -5.81 -6.52
CA GLY A 31 11.16 -7.04 -6.43
C GLY A 31 9.84 -7.04 -7.18
N GLN A 32 9.35 -8.26 -7.42
CA GLN A 32 8.01 -8.56 -7.90
C GLN A 32 7.31 -9.43 -6.85
N GLY A 33 6.19 -8.94 -6.31
CA GLY A 33 5.27 -9.76 -5.53
C GLY A 33 4.13 -10.29 -6.41
N SER A 34 3.41 -11.31 -5.95
CA SER A 34 2.21 -11.82 -6.66
C SER A 34 1.21 -10.71 -6.93
N MET A 35 1.05 -9.77 -5.99
CA MET A 35 0.04 -8.70 -5.98
C MET A 35 0.65 -7.30 -5.90
N SER A 36 1.95 -7.16 -6.14
CA SER A 36 2.67 -5.91 -5.87
C SER A 36 3.97 -5.76 -6.66
N LYS A 37 4.50 -4.54 -6.69
CA LYS A 37 5.87 -4.22 -7.13
C LYS A 37 6.63 -3.62 -5.93
N VAL A 38 7.90 -3.96 -5.77
CA VAL A 38 8.73 -3.41 -4.69
C VAL A 38 9.84 -2.54 -5.27
N TRP A 39 9.98 -1.34 -4.73
CA TRP A 39 10.94 -0.33 -5.17
C TRP A 39 11.91 0.00 -4.06
N ARG A 40 13.18 0.19 -4.40
CA ARG A 40 14.13 0.92 -3.56
C ARG A 40 13.90 2.41 -3.77
N ALA A 41 13.78 3.14 -2.69
CA ALA A 41 13.54 4.58 -2.74
C ALA A 41 14.27 5.31 -1.61
N ARG A 42 14.56 6.59 -1.80
CA ARG A 42 15.05 7.51 -0.76
C ARG A 42 13.92 8.44 -0.35
N ASP A 43 13.78 8.69 0.94
CA ASP A 43 12.95 9.79 1.46
C ASP A 43 13.87 10.99 1.72
N PRO A 44 13.82 12.05 0.89
CA PRO A 44 14.71 13.20 1.04
C PRO A 44 14.50 13.95 2.36
N SER A 45 13.29 13.88 2.95
CA SER A 45 12.97 14.57 4.19
C SER A 45 13.64 13.96 5.42
N THR A 46 13.95 12.65 5.36
CA THR A 46 14.56 11.91 6.47
C THR A 46 15.95 11.40 6.16
N ASP A 47 16.40 11.55 4.91
CA ASP A 47 17.63 10.98 4.36
C ASP A 47 17.77 9.46 4.58
N ARG A 48 16.66 8.75 4.46
CA ARG A 48 16.61 7.29 4.69
C ARG A 48 16.22 6.53 3.45
N MET A 49 16.76 5.33 3.35
CA MET A 49 16.45 4.36 2.31
C MET A 49 15.28 3.47 2.74
N TYR A 50 14.34 3.25 1.83
CA TYR A 50 13.15 2.44 2.06
C TYR A 50 12.94 1.42 0.93
N ALA A 51 12.29 0.31 1.29
CA ALA A 51 11.64 -0.59 0.34
C ALA A 51 10.14 -0.28 0.30
N ILE A 52 9.65 0.25 -0.82
CA ILE A 52 8.25 0.62 -1.01
C ILE A 52 7.53 -0.49 -1.77
N LYS A 53 6.61 -1.18 -1.10
CA LYS A 53 5.74 -2.21 -1.71
C LYS A 53 4.44 -1.57 -2.20
N VAL A 54 4.32 -1.42 -3.51
CA VAL A 54 3.13 -0.85 -4.18
C VAL A 54 2.21 -1.98 -4.62
N LEU A 55 0.98 -2.02 -4.10
CA LEU A 55 -0.02 -3.01 -4.47
C LEU A 55 -0.56 -2.74 -5.88
N ASP A 56 -0.68 -3.81 -6.67
CA ASP A 56 -1.19 -3.76 -8.04
C ASP A 56 -2.64 -4.26 -8.06
N ARG A 57 -3.59 -3.31 -8.01
CA ARG A 57 -5.02 -3.64 -7.87
C ARG A 57 -5.56 -4.42 -9.07
N GLU A 58 -5.08 -4.14 -10.27
CA GLU A 58 -5.55 -4.83 -11.48
C GLU A 58 -5.02 -6.27 -11.50
N LYS A 59 -3.74 -6.46 -11.19
CA LYS A 59 -3.15 -7.79 -11.05
C LYS A 59 -3.86 -8.59 -9.94
N THR A 60 -4.20 -7.92 -8.84
CA THR A 60 -4.96 -8.52 -7.75
C THR A 60 -6.33 -8.99 -8.21
N ARG A 61 -7.11 -8.12 -8.84
CA ARG A 61 -8.45 -8.45 -9.35
C ARG A 61 -8.42 -9.63 -10.30
N LYS A 62 -7.49 -9.63 -11.27
CA LYS A 62 -7.33 -10.73 -12.24
C LYS A 62 -6.94 -12.07 -11.61
N LEU A 63 -6.25 -12.05 -10.47
CA LEU A 63 -5.93 -13.26 -9.73
C LEU A 63 -7.18 -13.78 -9.01
N GLU A 64 -7.91 -12.87 -8.34
CA GLU A 64 -9.14 -13.20 -7.59
C GLU A 64 -10.25 -13.72 -8.51
N GLU A 65 -10.39 -13.17 -9.71
CA GLU A 65 -11.33 -13.63 -10.77
C GLU A 65 -11.16 -15.11 -11.15
N ARG A 66 -10.02 -15.74 -10.84
CA ARG A 66 -9.79 -17.17 -11.13
C ARG A 66 -10.42 -18.12 -10.10
N PHE A 67 -10.87 -17.59 -8.98
CA PHE A 67 -11.40 -18.35 -7.85
C PHE A 67 -12.90 -18.10 -7.59
N LEU A 68 -13.54 -17.28 -8.43
CA LEU A 68 -14.98 -17.02 -8.47
C LEU A 68 -15.61 -17.81 -9.63
#